data_AF-A0A956SL98-F1
#
_entry.id   AF-A0A956SL98-F1
#
_cell.length_a   1.000
_cell.length_b   1.000
_cell.length_c   1.000
_cell.angle_alpha   90.00
_cell.angle_beta   90.00
_cell.angle_gamma   90.00
#
_symmetry.space_group_name_H-M   'P 1'
#
loop_
_entity.id
_entity.type
_entity.pdbx_description
1 polymer ?
#
loop_
_entity_poly.entity_id
_entity_poly.type
_entity_poly.pdbx_seq_one_letter_code
_entity_poly.pdbx_strand_id
1 'polypeptide(L)'
;MPDVTLIPGDGIGPEITDATLRVLEATGLEWNWDRQLGGMAAVDAAGDPLPEATLESIRRTRLALKGPLTTPVGGGFRSINVALRKEFELFANVRPAKTIVPGGRFDGVDIVMVRENLEGLYIGQEQWVEVNGDPHGRAESVAVVTRTGAERVVRYAFEYALTHGRRKVTLVHKANILKNTSGLFLEVGREVAAEYAGRVECNDLIVDNCAMQLVMYPERFDVLVTTNLFGDILS
;
A
#
# COMPACT_ATOMS: atom_id res chain seq x y z
N MET A 1 -24.74 -14.79 -0.43
CA MET A 1 -23.56 -14.66 -1.30
C MET A 1 -23.01 -13.25 -1.10
N PRO A 2 -21.72 -13.05 -0.81
CA PRO A 2 -21.15 -11.71 -0.75
C PRO A 2 -21.17 -11.04 -2.13
N ASP A 3 -21.63 -9.80 -2.20
CA ASP A 3 -21.50 -8.97 -3.39
C ASP A 3 -20.08 -8.40 -3.46
N VAL A 4 -19.41 -8.59 -4.59
CA VAL A 4 -18.02 -8.18 -4.78
C VAL A 4 -17.88 -7.42 -6.08
N THR A 5 -17.35 -6.20 -6.01
CA THR A 5 -16.95 -5.48 -7.23
C THR A 5 -15.75 -6.18 -7.84
N LEU A 6 -15.83 -6.55 -9.11
CA LEU A 6 -14.74 -7.16 -9.86
C LEU A 6 -14.24 -6.20 -10.93
N ILE A 7 -12.96 -5.80 -10.84
CA ILE A 7 -12.30 -4.96 -11.85
C ILE A 7 -11.16 -5.77 -12.46
N PRO A 8 -11.32 -6.37 -13.66
CA PRO A 8 -10.28 -7.21 -14.28
C PRO A 8 -8.95 -6.46 -14.52
N GLY A 9 -9.03 -5.15 -14.79
CA GLY A 9 -7.88 -4.28 -14.98
C GLY A 9 -7.24 -4.37 -16.37
N ASP A 10 -5.98 -3.95 -16.46
CA ASP A 10 -5.24 -3.74 -17.71
C ASP A 10 -4.07 -4.72 -17.86
N GLY A 11 -3.54 -4.84 -19.08
CA GLY A 11 -2.38 -5.68 -19.38
C GLY A 11 -2.65 -7.15 -19.07
N ILE A 12 -1.85 -7.75 -18.20
CA ILE A 12 -2.07 -9.14 -17.72
C ILE A 12 -3.30 -9.29 -16.81
N GLY A 13 -3.93 -8.19 -16.42
CA GLY A 13 -5.00 -8.15 -15.42
C GLY A 13 -6.17 -9.10 -15.68
N PRO A 14 -6.80 -9.08 -16.87
CA PRO A 14 -7.89 -9.99 -17.20
C PRO A 14 -7.52 -11.47 -17.05
N GLU A 15 -6.34 -11.88 -17.55
CA GLU A 15 -5.88 -13.27 -17.50
C GLU A 15 -5.69 -13.77 -16.06
N ILE A 16 -5.01 -12.99 -15.22
CA ILE A 16 -4.78 -13.38 -13.81
C ILE A 16 -6.07 -13.27 -12.97
N THR A 17 -6.98 -12.37 -13.34
CA THR A 17 -8.30 -12.25 -12.70
C THR A 17 -9.12 -13.51 -12.98
N ASP A 18 -9.22 -13.93 -14.24
CA ASP A 18 -9.97 -15.14 -14.60
C ASP A 18 -9.35 -16.41 -14.00
N ALA A 19 -8.01 -16.47 -13.90
CA ALA A 19 -7.35 -17.54 -13.15
C ALA A 19 -7.73 -17.54 -11.66
N THR A 20 -7.79 -16.37 -11.03
CA THR A 20 -8.21 -16.20 -9.63
C THR A 20 -9.66 -16.64 -9.42
N LEU A 21 -10.58 -16.25 -10.30
CA LEU A 21 -11.99 -16.62 -10.20
C LEU A 21 -12.19 -18.13 -10.28
N ARG A 22 -11.48 -18.83 -11.19
CA ARG A 22 -11.54 -20.30 -11.28
C ARG A 22 -11.13 -20.98 -9.98
N VAL A 23 -10.10 -20.46 -9.30
CA VAL A 23 -9.67 -20.99 -7.99
C VAL A 23 -10.72 -20.72 -6.92
N LEU A 24 -11.32 -19.52 -6.90
CA LEU A 24 -12.37 -19.16 -5.94
C LEU A 24 -13.64 -19.98 -6.13
N GLU A 25 -14.08 -20.19 -7.38
CA GLU A 25 -15.24 -21.03 -7.71
C GLU A 25 -15.01 -22.49 -7.31
N ALA A 26 -13.79 -23.01 -7.50
CA ALA A 26 -13.43 -24.37 -7.12
C ALA A 26 -13.50 -24.63 -5.60
N THR A 27 -13.57 -23.58 -4.76
CA THR A 27 -13.79 -23.73 -3.31
C THR A 27 -15.23 -24.16 -2.96
N GLY A 28 -16.17 -24.04 -3.91
CA GLY A 28 -17.60 -24.25 -3.68
C GLY A 28 -18.31 -23.09 -2.98
N LEU A 29 -17.60 -22.00 -2.68
CA LEU A 29 -18.20 -20.76 -2.20
C LEU A 29 -18.89 -20.03 -3.35
N GLU A 30 -20.07 -19.49 -3.08
CA GLU A 30 -20.86 -18.73 -4.04
C GLU A 30 -20.58 -17.22 -3.92
N TRP A 31 -20.35 -16.56 -5.06
CA TRP A 31 -19.96 -15.16 -5.15
C TRP A 31 -20.86 -14.40 -6.12
N ASN A 32 -21.27 -13.19 -5.74
CA ASN A 32 -21.99 -12.28 -6.63
C ASN A 32 -21.01 -11.25 -7.20
N TRP A 33 -20.47 -11.53 -8.38
CA TRP A 33 -19.52 -10.64 -9.05
C TRP A 33 -20.23 -9.51 -9.78
N ASP A 34 -20.05 -8.28 -9.31
CA ASP A 34 -20.40 -7.08 -10.07
C ASP A 34 -19.19 -6.63 -10.90
N ARG A 35 -19.17 -7.01 -12.17
CA ARG A 35 -18.07 -6.68 -13.10
C ARG A 35 -18.12 -5.21 -13.51
N GLN A 36 -17.04 -4.50 -13.22
CA GLN A 36 -16.89 -3.06 -13.46
C GLN A 36 -15.61 -2.76 -14.25
N LEU A 37 -15.58 -1.59 -14.90
CA LEU A 37 -14.43 -1.12 -15.67
C LEU A 37 -13.51 -0.24 -14.81
N GLY A 38 -12.22 -0.28 -15.10
CA GLY A 38 -11.26 0.68 -14.54
C GLY A 38 -9.94 0.60 -15.31
N GLY A 39 -9.16 1.67 -15.28
CA GLY A 39 -7.90 1.71 -16.04
C GLY A 39 -8.10 2.12 -17.49
N MET A 40 -7.18 1.68 -18.34
CA MET A 40 -7.23 1.98 -19.77
C MET A 40 -8.47 1.36 -20.44
N ALA A 41 -8.88 0.17 -19.99
CA ALA A 41 -10.12 -0.45 -20.48
C ALA A 41 -11.36 0.44 -20.26
N ALA A 42 -11.38 1.25 -19.19
CA ALA A 42 -12.46 2.20 -18.95
C ALA A 42 -12.32 3.47 -19.79
N VAL A 43 -11.09 3.95 -20.01
CA VAL A 43 -10.82 5.07 -20.93
C VAL A 43 -11.30 4.73 -22.33
N ASP A 44 -10.98 3.54 -22.84
CA ASP A 44 -11.35 3.12 -24.20
C ASP A 44 -12.88 3.00 -24.37
N ALA A 45 -13.58 2.56 -23.32
CA ALA A 45 -15.03 2.32 -23.37
C ALA A 45 -15.88 3.56 -23.04
N ALA A 46 -15.43 4.41 -22.11
CA ALA A 46 -16.22 5.47 -21.51
C ALA A 46 -15.52 6.83 -21.45
N GLY A 47 -14.25 6.92 -21.87
CA GLY A 47 -13.45 8.15 -21.80
C GLY A 47 -13.00 8.52 -20.39
N ASP A 48 -13.30 7.70 -19.38
CA ASP A 48 -12.99 7.94 -17.98
C ASP A 48 -12.22 6.73 -17.40
N PRO A 49 -11.00 6.92 -16.88
CA PRO A 49 -10.24 5.84 -16.26
C PRO A 49 -10.86 5.26 -14.98
N LEU A 50 -11.77 5.99 -14.32
CA LEU A 50 -12.47 5.54 -13.12
C LEU A 50 -13.95 5.98 -13.17
N PRO A 51 -14.80 5.27 -13.94
CA PRO A 51 -16.21 5.63 -14.09
C PRO A 51 -16.98 5.65 -12.77
N GLU A 52 -17.95 6.56 -12.63
CA GLU A 52 -18.78 6.68 -11.42
C GLU A 52 -19.51 5.37 -11.08
N ALA A 53 -19.96 4.60 -12.07
CA ALA A 53 -20.59 3.30 -11.86
C ALA A 53 -19.68 2.33 -11.08
N THR A 54 -18.37 2.37 -11.33
CA THR A 54 -17.38 1.58 -10.60
C THR A 54 -17.27 2.04 -9.14
N LEU A 55 -17.29 3.36 -8.89
CA LEU A 55 -17.28 3.91 -7.54
C LEU A 55 -18.56 3.56 -6.78
N GLU A 56 -19.72 3.68 -7.41
CA GLU A 56 -21.02 3.30 -6.85
C GLU A 56 -21.08 1.80 -6.51
N SER A 57 -20.54 0.95 -7.38
CA SER A 57 -20.39 -0.48 -7.11
C SER A 57 -19.57 -0.75 -5.86
N ILE A 58 -18.41 -0.10 -5.71
CA ILE A 58 -17.56 -0.28 -4.52
C ILE A 58 -18.25 0.28 -3.27
N ARG A 59 -18.94 1.43 -3.36
CA ARG A 59 -19.72 1.99 -2.23
C ARG A 59 -20.83 1.03 -1.79
N ARG A 60 -21.46 0.32 -2.71
CA ARG A 60 -22.53 -0.66 -2.43
C ARG A 60 -21.97 -1.96 -1.86
N THR A 61 -20.97 -2.55 -2.51
CA THR A 61 -20.42 -3.87 -2.18
C THR A 61 -19.44 -3.85 -1.00
N ARG A 62 -18.75 -2.73 -0.78
CA ARG A 62 -17.69 -2.55 0.24
C ARG A 62 -16.50 -3.51 0.11
N LEU A 63 -16.47 -4.32 -0.94
CA LEU A 63 -15.44 -5.31 -1.23
C LEU A 63 -15.16 -5.30 -2.73
N ALA A 64 -13.87 -5.21 -3.08
CA ALA A 64 -13.44 -5.21 -4.47
C ALA A 64 -12.27 -6.17 -4.69
N LEU A 65 -12.38 -7.00 -5.73
CA LEU A 65 -11.27 -7.76 -6.31
C LEU A 65 -10.82 -7.04 -7.58
N LYS A 66 -9.52 -6.73 -7.64
CA LYS A 66 -8.97 -5.82 -8.63
C LYS A 66 -7.67 -6.37 -9.22
N GLY A 67 -7.63 -6.50 -10.55
CA GLY A 67 -6.38 -6.65 -11.30
C GLY A 67 -5.59 -5.33 -11.42
N PRO A 68 -4.33 -5.40 -11.87
CA PRO A 68 -3.47 -4.23 -12.05
C PRO A 68 -4.11 -3.20 -12.99
N LEU A 69 -3.96 -1.90 -12.70
CA LEU A 69 -4.31 -0.82 -13.64
C LEU A 69 -3.06 -0.10 -14.09
N THR A 70 -2.97 0.16 -15.38
CA THR A 70 -1.90 0.95 -15.95
C THR A 70 -2.07 2.41 -15.56
N THR A 71 -0.99 3.03 -15.07
CA THR A 71 -0.90 4.48 -14.86
C THR A 71 0.10 5.04 -15.89
N PRO A 72 -0.24 6.08 -16.66
CA PRO A 72 0.70 6.67 -17.62
C PRO A 72 1.92 7.27 -16.89
N VAL A 73 3.10 7.21 -17.50
CA VAL A 73 4.35 7.74 -16.93
C VAL A 73 4.63 9.12 -17.50
N GLY A 74 4.94 10.10 -16.64
CA GLY A 74 5.41 11.43 -17.05
C GLY A 74 4.34 12.43 -17.53
N GLY A 75 3.06 12.08 -17.44
CA GLY A 75 1.92 12.93 -17.79
C GLY A 75 0.59 12.17 -17.70
N GLY A 76 -0.53 12.81 -18.06
CA GLY A 76 -1.85 12.18 -18.08
C GLY A 76 -2.60 12.23 -16.73
N PHE A 77 -3.52 11.27 -16.52
CA PHE A 77 -4.35 11.23 -15.32
C PHE A 77 -3.58 10.74 -14.08
N ARG A 78 -3.96 11.24 -12.90
CA ARG A 78 -3.41 10.78 -11.61
C ARG A 78 -3.70 9.29 -11.41
N SER A 79 -2.79 8.59 -10.74
CA SER A 79 -2.93 7.14 -10.52
C SER A 79 -4.31 6.76 -9.94
N ILE A 80 -5.06 5.95 -10.69
CA ILE A 80 -6.38 5.45 -10.31
C ILE A 80 -6.31 4.64 -9.01
N ASN A 81 -5.21 3.90 -8.83
CA ASN A 81 -4.98 3.13 -7.61
C ASN A 81 -4.90 4.05 -6.39
N VAL A 82 -4.25 5.21 -6.51
CA VAL A 82 -4.19 6.22 -5.44
C VAL A 82 -5.54 6.90 -5.24
N ALA A 83 -6.26 7.20 -6.32
CA ALA A 83 -7.61 7.77 -6.26
C ALA A 83 -8.58 6.85 -5.49
N LEU A 84 -8.64 5.57 -5.83
CA LEU A 84 -9.46 4.57 -5.13
C LEU A 84 -9.12 4.49 -3.64
N ARG A 85 -7.83 4.50 -3.29
CA ARG A 85 -7.40 4.46 -1.88
C ARG A 85 -7.91 5.67 -1.12
N LYS A 86 -7.80 6.86 -1.71
CA LYS A 86 -8.28 8.12 -1.10
C LYS A 86 -9.80 8.18 -0.99
N GLU A 87 -10.51 7.83 -2.06
CA GLU A 87 -11.99 7.83 -2.10
C GLU A 87 -12.60 6.96 -0.98
N PHE A 88 -12.00 5.81 -0.72
CA PHE A 88 -12.52 4.84 0.25
C PHE A 88 -11.74 4.83 1.58
N GLU A 89 -10.88 5.84 1.81
CA GLU A 89 -10.02 5.96 3.01
C GLU A 89 -9.27 4.66 3.38
N LEU A 90 -8.80 3.92 2.37
CA LEU A 90 -8.13 2.62 2.52
C LEU A 90 -6.69 2.81 3.02
N PHE A 91 -6.53 3.19 4.28
CA PHE A 91 -5.29 3.70 4.85
C PHE A 91 -4.18 2.67 5.10
N ALA A 92 -4.54 1.40 5.28
CA ALA A 92 -3.60 0.32 5.53
C ALA A 92 -3.43 -0.56 4.28
N ASN A 93 -2.20 -0.63 3.76
CA ASN A 93 -1.84 -1.54 2.67
C ASN A 93 -1.03 -2.71 3.25
N VAL A 94 -1.67 -3.87 3.37
CA VAL A 94 -1.09 -5.07 3.98
C VAL A 94 -0.51 -5.96 2.89
N ARG A 95 0.81 -6.18 2.91
CA ARG A 95 1.56 -6.93 1.91
C ARG A 95 2.37 -8.05 2.58
N PRO A 96 1.82 -9.27 2.70
CA PRO A 96 2.57 -10.41 3.20
C PRO A 96 3.58 -10.91 2.16
N ALA A 97 4.81 -11.19 2.58
CA ALA A 97 5.85 -11.85 1.81
C ALA A 97 6.26 -13.14 2.52
N LYS A 98 5.94 -14.28 1.93
CA LYS A 98 6.13 -15.60 2.53
C LYS A 98 6.81 -16.56 1.57
N THR A 99 7.74 -17.39 2.07
CA THR A 99 8.26 -18.53 1.30
C THR A 99 7.11 -19.53 1.05
N ILE A 100 6.65 -19.62 -0.20
CA ILE A 100 5.60 -20.58 -0.62
C ILE A 100 6.23 -21.90 -1.11
N VAL A 101 7.31 -21.79 -1.88
CA VAL A 101 8.04 -22.95 -2.42
C VAL A 101 9.47 -22.89 -1.87
N PRO A 102 9.91 -23.90 -1.08
CA PRO A 102 11.27 -23.98 -0.55
C PRO A 102 12.35 -24.15 -1.63
N GLY A 103 13.61 -23.92 -1.27
CA GLY A 103 14.77 -24.16 -2.13
C GLY A 103 15.23 -22.94 -2.94
N GLY A 104 14.71 -21.76 -2.62
CA GLY A 104 15.24 -20.48 -3.09
C GLY A 104 16.50 -20.06 -2.31
N ARG A 105 16.88 -18.78 -2.46
CA ARG A 105 18.00 -18.20 -1.69
C ARG A 105 17.71 -18.16 -0.18
N PHE A 106 16.44 -18.01 0.20
CA PHE A 106 15.98 -17.94 1.57
C PHE A 106 14.82 -18.89 1.78
N ASP A 107 14.82 -19.54 2.93
CA ASP A 107 13.71 -20.34 3.44
C ASP A 107 13.18 -19.71 4.74
N GLY A 108 11.92 -19.98 5.06
CA GLY A 108 11.32 -19.50 6.31
C GLY A 108 11.05 -18.00 6.37
N VAL A 109 10.98 -17.31 5.23
CA VAL A 109 10.53 -15.92 5.18
C VAL A 109 9.03 -15.89 5.44
N ASP A 110 8.60 -15.08 6.41
CA ASP A 110 7.19 -14.85 6.74
C ASP A 110 7.02 -13.46 7.34
N ILE A 111 7.01 -12.45 6.46
CA ILE A 111 7.02 -11.03 6.81
C ILE A 111 5.70 -10.42 6.40
N VAL A 112 5.17 -9.47 7.18
CA VAL A 112 4.02 -8.65 6.78
C VAL A 112 4.41 -7.18 6.78
N MET A 113 4.35 -6.56 5.60
CA MET A 113 4.52 -5.11 5.46
C MET A 113 3.16 -4.41 5.59
N VAL A 114 3.07 -3.46 6.51
CA VAL A 114 1.92 -2.56 6.68
C VAL A 114 2.35 -1.17 6.24
N ARG A 115 1.88 -0.76 5.07
CA ARG A 115 2.22 0.53 4.46
C ARG A 115 1.10 1.54 4.67
N GLU A 116 1.45 2.75 5.09
CA GLU A 116 0.56 3.92 5.03
C GLU A 116 0.21 4.23 3.58
N ASN A 117 -1.08 4.45 3.27
CA ASN A 117 -1.55 4.32 1.89
C ASN A 117 -2.26 5.57 1.32
N LEU A 118 -2.39 6.66 2.10
CA LEU A 118 -3.13 7.87 1.72
C LEU A 118 -2.24 9.12 1.62
N GLU A 119 -1.14 9.16 2.38
CA GLU A 119 -0.31 10.35 2.57
C GLU A 119 1.12 10.14 2.02
N GLY A 120 2.11 10.88 2.52
CA GLY A 120 3.50 10.85 2.07
C GLY A 120 3.71 11.61 0.76
N LEU A 121 4.66 11.15 -0.06
CA LEU A 121 4.91 11.71 -1.40
C LEU A 121 3.80 11.39 -2.41
N TYR A 122 2.97 10.38 -2.11
CA TYR A 122 1.87 9.92 -2.96
C TYR A 122 0.66 10.86 -2.96
N ILE A 123 0.74 11.99 -2.22
CA ILE A 123 -0.26 13.04 -2.34
C ILE A 123 -0.22 13.73 -3.72
N GLY A 124 0.91 13.64 -4.44
CA GLY A 124 1.07 14.17 -5.79
C GLY A 124 1.07 15.71 -5.84
N GLN A 125 1.61 16.35 -4.79
CA GLN A 125 1.80 17.79 -4.75
C GLN A 125 3.22 18.10 -5.24
N GLU A 126 3.30 18.44 -6.53
CA GLU A 126 4.53 18.71 -7.25
C GLU A 126 4.41 20.01 -8.02
N GLN A 127 5.52 20.73 -8.17
CA GLN A 127 5.55 21.99 -8.92
C GLN A 127 6.89 22.20 -9.61
N TRP A 128 6.84 22.87 -10.76
CA TRP A 128 7.99 23.46 -11.41
C TRP A 128 8.20 24.88 -10.87
N VAL A 129 9.45 25.22 -10.60
CA VAL A 129 9.87 26.55 -10.18
C VAL A 129 10.85 27.08 -11.20
N GLU A 130 10.54 28.24 -11.78
CA GLU A 130 11.42 28.91 -12.73
C GLU A 130 12.71 29.35 -12.04
N VAL A 131 13.85 29.06 -12.66
CA VAL A 131 15.18 29.49 -12.19
C VAL A 131 15.95 30.06 -13.35
N ASN A 132 16.38 31.32 -13.23
CA ASN A 132 17.17 32.03 -14.25
C ASN A 132 16.53 32.03 -15.66
N GLY A 133 15.20 32.13 -15.75
CA GLY A 133 14.46 32.12 -17.02
C GLY A 133 14.20 30.73 -17.62
N ASP A 134 14.63 29.65 -16.96
CA ASP A 134 14.22 28.29 -17.31
C ASP A 134 12.95 27.91 -16.54
N PRO A 135 11.78 27.77 -17.18
CA PRO A 135 10.52 27.43 -16.52
C PRO A 135 10.54 26.05 -15.85
N HIS A 136 11.50 25.18 -16.17
CA HIS A 136 11.73 23.89 -15.53
C HIS A 136 13.07 23.83 -14.76
N GLY A 137 13.61 24.98 -14.37
CA GLY A 137 14.91 25.07 -13.71
C GLY A 137 14.99 24.38 -12.33
N ARG A 138 13.85 24.17 -11.65
CA ARG A 138 13.76 23.37 -10.41
C ARG A 138 12.42 22.64 -10.32
N ALA A 139 12.43 21.41 -9.81
CA ALA A 139 11.24 20.65 -9.44
C ALA A 139 11.17 20.49 -7.91
N GLU A 140 9.97 20.56 -7.35
CA GLU A 140 9.71 20.31 -5.95
C GLU A 140 8.59 19.30 -5.76
N SER A 141 8.68 18.51 -4.69
CA SER A 141 7.67 17.56 -4.27
C SER A 141 7.46 17.66 -2.76
N VAL A 142 6.20 17.66 -2.32
CA VAL A 142 5.84 17.77 -0.91
C VAL A 142 5.47 16.41 -0.35
N ALA A 143 6.17 15.99 0.71
CA ALA A 143 5.78 14.86 1.53
C ALA A 143 4.97 15.34 2.74
N VAL A 144 3.75 14.83 2.92
CA VAL A 144 2.92 15.11 4.11
C VAL A 144 2.83 13.88 4.99
N VAL A 145 2.99 14.07 6.29
CA VAL A 145 2.71 13.06 7.32
C VAL A 145 1.87 13.76 8.39
N THR A 146 0.68 13.23 8.67
CA THR A 146 -0.16 13.70 9.77
C THR A 146 -0.05 12.78 10.99
N ARG A 147 -0.32 13.32 12.19
CA ARG A 147 -0.37 12.52 13.42
C ARG A 147 -1.44 11.43 13.32
N THR A 148 -2.65 11.79 12.89
CA THR A 148 -3.76 10.85 12.69
C THR A 148 -3.41 9.74 11.70
N GLY A 149 -2.77 10.10 10.58
CA GLY A 149 -2.30 9.17 9.56
C GLY A 149 -1.29 8.15 10.07
N ALA A 150 -0.28 8.64 10.79
CA ALA A 150 0.73 7.80 11.43
C ALA A 150 0.12 6.91 12.53
N GLU A 151 -0.74 7.47 13.38
CA GLU A 151 -1.35 6.73 14.48
C GLU A 151 -2.20 5.57 13.96
N ARG A 152 -3.12 5.79 13.02
CA ARG A 152 -4.02 4.75 12.53
C ARG A 152 -3.28 3.58 11.88
N VAL A 153 -2.23 3.85 11.11
CA VAL A 153 -1.48 2.78 10.41
C VAL A 153 -0.56 2.02 11.36
N VAL A 154 0.09 2.71 12.31
CA VAL A 154 0.92 2.02 13.31
C VAL A 154 0.04 1.21 14.24
N ARG A 155 -1.07 1.76 14.73
CA ARG A 155 -2.05 1.04 15.55
C ARG A 155 -2.59 -0.18 14.81
N TYR A 156 -2.93 -0.04 13.53
CA TYR A 156 -3.33 -1.17 12.69
C TYR A 156 -2.25 -2.25 12.63
N ALA A 157 -0.97 -1.89 12.50
CA ALA A 157 0.12 -2.88 12.47
C ALA A 157 0.26 -3.65 13.80
N PHE A 158 0.10 -2.98 14.94
CA PHE A 158 0.11 -3.62 16.26
C PHE A 158 -1.11 -4.51 16.48
N GLU A 159 -2.31 -4.06 16.11
CA GLU A 159 -3.52 -4.88 16.18
C GLU A 159 -3.45 -6.09 15.24
N TYR A 160 -2.92 -5.88 14.02
CA TYR A 160 -2.63 -6.98 13.09
C TYR A 160 -1.67 -7.98 13.74
N ALA A 161 -0.61 -7.50 14.40
CA ALA A 161 0.35 -8.37 15.05
C ALA A 161 -0.29 -9.24 16.13
N LEU A 162 -1.09 -8.65 17.02
CA LEU A 162 -1.81 -9.38 18.07
C LEU A 162 -2.79 -10.40 17.50
N THR A 163 -3.64 -9.98 16.57
CA THR A 163 -4.70 -10.82 15.99
C THR A 163 -4.15 -12.01 15.20
N HIS A 164 -2.94 -11.90 14.66
CA HIS A 164 -2.29 -12.95 13.85
C HIS A 164 -1.17 -13.67 14.61
N GLY A 165 -1.05 -13.47 15.93
CA GLY A 165 -0.04 -14.14 16.76
C GLY A 165 1.41 -13.78 16.42
N ARG A 166 1.62 -12.64 15.76
CA ARG A 166 2.93 -12.05 15.48
C ARG A 166 3.48 -11.44 16.76
N ARG A 167 4.80 -11.36 16.89
CA ARG A 167 5.48 -11.00 18.14
C ARG A 167 6.19 -9.67 18.08
N LYS A 168 6.53 -9.18 16.88
CA LYS A 168 7.35 -7.97 16.73
C LYS A 168 6.85 -7.05 15.62
N VAL A 169 6.81 -5.76 15.91
CA VAL A 169 6.58 -4.68 14.94
C VAL A 169 7.83 -3.82 14.83
N THR A 170 8.33 -3.63 13.61
CA THR A 170 9.46 -2.74 13.32
C THR A 170 8.98 -1.48 12.61
N LEU A 171 9.19 -0.31 13.23
CA LEU A 171 8.92 1.00 12.65
C LEU A 171 10.05 1.37 11.66
N VAL A 172 9.76 1.52 10.37
CA VAL A 172 10.78 1.88 9.37
C VAL A 172 10.66 3.34 8.97
N HIS A 173 11.75 4.10 9.04
CA HIS A 173 11.74 5.57 8.88
C HIS A 173 13.04 6.13 8.28
N LYS A 174 13.09 7.45 8.02
CA LYS A 174 14.32 8.18 7.65
C LYS A 174 14.51 9.45 8.50
N ALA A 175 14.21 9.35 9.80
CA ALA A 175 14.15 10.51 10.71
C ALA A 175 15.51 11.20 10.97
N ASN A 176 16.63 10.54 10.62
CA ASN A 176 17.95 11.16 10.65
C ASN A 176 18.11 12.28 9.60
N ILE A 177 17.42 12.19 8.47
CA ILE A 177 17.42 13.20 7.39
C ILE A 177 16.09 13.96 7.39
N LEU A 178 14.97 13.24 7.34
CA LEU A 178 13.62 13.81 7.29
C LEU A 178 13.07 14.04 8.71
N LYS A 179 13.67 15.00 9.41
CA LYS A 179 13.43 15.24 10.85
C LYS A 179 11.98 15.55 11.19
N ASN A 180 11.24 16.22 10.31
CA ASN A 180 9.85 16.59 10.56
C ASN A 180 8.87 15.48 10.18
N THR A 181 8.91 15.00 8.93
CA THR A 181 7.94 14.01 8.43
C THR A 181 8.20 12.61 8.98
N SER A 182 9.40 12.05 8.75
CA SER A 182 9.77 10.75 9.34
C SER A 182 9.95 10.83 10.85
N GLY A 183 10.32 11.99 11.40
CA GLY A 183 10.40 12.17 12.85
C GLY A 183 9.03 12.13 13.52
N LEU A 184 8.03 12.83 12.98
CA LEU A 184 6.65 12.74 13.48
C LEU A 184 6.10 11.31 13.39
N PHE A 185 6.33 10.61 12.27
CA PHE A 185 5.94 9.20 12.13
C PHE A 185 6.57 8.32 13.22
N LEU A 186 7.87 8.49 13.49
CA LEU A 186 8.58 7.73 14.52
C LEU A 186 8.12 8.09 15.94
N GLU A 187 7.90 9.37 16.22
CA GLU A 187 7.38 9.86 17.51
C GLU A 187 6.04 9.20 17.82
N VAL A 188 5.07 9.36 16.92
CA VAL A 188 3.73 8.76 17.04
C VAL A 188 3.83 7.23 17.11
N GLY A 189 4.70 6.62 16.31
CA GLY A 189 4.87 5.17 16.33
C GLY A 189 5.37 4.65 17.68
N ARG A 190 6.26 5.39 18.34
CA ARG A 190 6.74 5.07 19.70
C ARG A 190 5.68 5.30 20.77
N GLU A 191 4.87 6.36 20.63
CA GLU A 191 3.71 6.59 21.51
C GLU A 191 2.74 5.40 21.44
N VAL A 192 2.34 5.00 20.23
CA VAL A 192 1.45 3.84 20.03
C VAL A 192 2.12 2.57 20.56
N ALA A 193 3.40 2.32 20.26
CA ALA A 193 4.11 1.13 20.74
C ALA A 193 4.10 0.98 22.27
N ALA A 194 4.14 2.10 23.02
CA ALA A 194 4.07 2.06 24.47
C ALA A 194 2.74 1.49 24.99
N GLU A 195 1.64 1.67 24.25
CA GLU A 195 0.33 1.08 24.58
C GLU A 195 0.34 -0.46 24.44
N TYR A 196 1.22 -1.03 23.61
CA TYR A 196 1.33 -2.47 23.34
C TYR A 196 2.49 -3.15 24.09
N ALA A 197 3.20 -2.41 24.97
CA ALA A 197 4.34 -2.91 25.71
C ALA A 197 4.00 -4.20 26.49
N GLY A 198 4.89 -5.20 26.39
CA GLY A 198 4.72 -6.52 27.01
C GLY A 198 3.82 -7.48 26.22
N ARG A 199 3.15 -7.02 25.16
CA ARG A 199 2.33 -7.87 24.28
C ARG A 199 2.93 -8.03 22.88
N VAL A 200 3.57 -6.97 22.36
CA VAL A 200 4.27 -6.96 21.08
C VAL A 200 5.61 -6.24 21.26
N GLU A 201 6.70 -6.86 20.83
CA GLU A 201 8.01 -6.22 20.81
C GLU A 201 8.04 -5.11 19.74
N CYS A 202 8.71 -4.00 20.05
CA CYS A 202 8.86 -2.90 19.10
C CYS A 202 10.32 -2.48 18.99
N ASN A 203 10.77 -2.27 17.75
CA ASN A 203 12.02 -1.58 17.44
C ASN A 203 11.82 -0.61 16.27
N ASP A 204 12.82 0.20 15.98
CA ASP A 204 12.85 1.05 14.79
C ASP A 204 14.12 0.83 13.96
N LEU A 205 14.01 1.04 12.65
CA LEU A 205 15.12 0.96 11.70
C LEU A 205 15.06 2.11 10.69
N ILE A 206 16.24 2.62 10.35
CA ILE A 206 16.38 3.52 9.21
C ILE A 206 16.19 2.70 7.91
N VAL A 207 15.44 3.25 6.94
CA VAL A 207 14.97 2.53 5.73
C VAL A 207 16.08 1.87 4.89
N ASP A 208 17.27 2.47 4.82
CA ASP A 208 18.41 1.92 4.10
C ASP A 208 19.01 0.71 4.83
N ASN A 209 19.15 0.79 6.15
CA ASN A 209 19.53 -0.35 6.97
C ASN A 209 18.47 -1.46 6.91
N CYS A 210 17.19 -1.11 6.93
CA CYS A 210 16.09 -2.07 6.76
C CYS A 210 16.16 -2.79 5.41
N ALA A 211 16.34 -2.06 4.30
CA ALA A 211 16.48 -2.65 2.97
C ALA A 211 17.69 -3.60 2.89
N MET A 212 18.84 -3.20 3.42
CA MET A 212 20.02 -4.05 3.50
C MET A 212 19.74 -5.32 4.30
N GLN A 213 19.10 -5.20 5.48
CA GLN A 213 18.79 -6.35 6.32
C GLN A 213 17.74 -7.28 5.69
N LEU A 214 16.76 -6.76 4.95
CA LEU A 214 15.80 -7.60 4.21
C LEU A 214 16.48 -8.45 3.14
N VAL A 215 17.53 -7.93 2.49
CA VAL A 215 18.29 -8.66 1.48
C VAL A 215 19.29 -9.65 2.10
N MET A 216 19.73 -9.43 3.34
CA MET A 216 20.71 -10.29 4.00
C MET A 216 20.09 -11.35 4.92
N TYR A 217 19.08 -10.95 5.69
CA TYR A 217 18.47 -11.71 6.79
C TYR A 217 16.95 -11.46 6.90
N PRO A 218 16.16 -11.71 5.83
CA PRO A 218 14.72 -11.45 5.82
C PRO A 218 13.97 -12.19 6.95
N GLU A 219 14.42 -13.38 7.34
CA GLU A 219 13.83 -14.22 8.39
C GLU A 219 13.80 -13.58 9.79
N ARG A 220 14.53 -12.47 9.98
CA ARG A 220 14.54 -11.72 11.25
C ARG A 220 13.35 -10.77 11.41
N PHE A 221 12.63 -10.51 10.33
CA PHE A 221 11.48 -9.60 10.33
C PHE A 221 10.18 -10.36 10.57
N ASP A 222 9.23 -9.65 11.16
CA ASP A 222 7.89 -10.17 11.44
C ASP A 222 6.87 -9.20 10.85
N VAL A 223 6.41 -8.19 11.60
CA VAL A 223 5.63 -7.09 11.04
C VAL A 223 6.49 -5.85 10.84
N LEU A 224 6.43 -5.24 9.67
CA LEU A 224 7.06 -3.96 9.34
C LEU A 224 5.97 -2.92 9.14
N VAL A 225 6.13 -1.72 9.68
CA VAL A 225 5.21 -0.60 9.41
C VAL A 225 5.97 0.65 9.00
N THR A 226 5.51 1.30 7.94
CA THR A 226 6.24 2.44 7.35
C THR A 226 5.35 3.35 6.51
N THR A 227 5.91 4.48 6.09
CA THR A 227 5.25 5.50 5.26
C THR A 227 5.13 5.05 3.80
N ASN A 228 4.27 5.75 3.05
CA ASN A 228 3.81 5.36 1.73
C ASN A 228 4.91 4.96 0.74
N LEU A 229 5.89 5.82 0.46
CA LEU A 229 6.94 5.50 -0.51
C LEU A 229 7.90 4.41 -0.02
N PHE A 230 8.26 4.40 1.26
CA PHE A 230 9.16 3.38 1.80
C PHE A 230 8.51 2.00 1.75
N GLY A 231 7.22 1.90 2.08
CA GLY A 231 6.48 0.65 2.02
C GLY A 231 6.23 0.18 0.60
N ASP A 232 6.29 1.05 -0.41
CA ASP A 232 6.26 0.65 -1.82
C ASP A 232 7.55 -0.03 -2.26
N ILE A 233 8.69 0.53 -1.84
CA ILE A 233 10.01 0.05 -2.24
C ILE A 233 10.38 -1.25 -1.52
N LEU A 234 9.99 -1.38 -0.25
CA LEU A 234 10.39 -2.52 0.59
C LEU A 234 9.53 -3.77 0.40
N SER A 235 8.36 -3.67 -0.25
CA SER A 235 7.37 -4.76 -0.33
C SER A 235 7.46 -5.57 -1.61
#